data_AF-A0A6P0M8L4-F1
#
_entry.id   AF-A0A6P0M8L4-F1
#
_cell.length_a   1.000
_cell.length_b   1.000
_cell.length_c   1.000
_cell.angle_alpha   90.00
_cell.angle_beta   90.00
_cell.angle_gamma   90.00
#
_symmetry.space_group_name_H-M   'P 1'
#
loop_
_entity.id
_entity.type
_entity.pdbx_description
1 polymer ?
#
loop_
_entity_poly.entity_id
_entity_poly.type
_entity_poly.pdbx_seq_one_letter_code
_entity_poly.pdbx_strand_id
1 'polypeptide(L)'
;MGKLGAHNKFLVLLVDDYDAVFLPHETYTEADMKAFLSQCRTVANLAKERQYLSMIVTSSRRLNELGPSLTPGQSPWYNQYMFRQLKPFTKNEVDALLLGMPMTPALRDGIAEIADGHPGLLQNAGYLLYQELQAGGDLKPATFAEKFKETTVHIFQAMWELSNPIEQTLLMLIALSELKGRLPNQRYDISDLDNIFSQQELELNALVGQGVIKRQDTENKISYSFASSIMEWWVVKKIQNSNETELEQRKKVFLNVMSSKQAEKVTKAIRWLWNNKDQVPPILGWIGTVAAALPI
;
A
#
# COMPACT_ATOMS: atom_id res chain seq x y z
N MET A 1 -7.08 38.85 5.42
CA MET A 1 -5.68 38.57 5.05
C MET A 1 -4.80 39.83 5.03
N GLY A 2 -5.18 40.94 4.38
CA GLY A 2 -4.33 42.15 4.33
C GLY A 2 -3.89 42.73 5.69
N LYS A 3 -4.73 42.59 6.73
CA LYS A 3 -4.34 42.93 8.11
C LYS A 3 -3.26 42.02 8.70
N LEU A 4 -3.19 40.74 8.32
CA LEU A 4 -2.12 39.82 8.77
C LEU A 4 -0.79 40.19 8.12
N GLY A 5 -0.83 40.49 6.81
CA GLY A 5 0.33 40.97 6.07
C GLY A 5 0.94 42.25 6.65
N ALA A 6 0.10 43.19 7.09
CA ALA A 6 0.54 44.42 7.77
C ALA A 6 1.29 44.16 9.09
N HIS A 7 1.15 42.96 9.68
CA HIS A 7 1.86 42.54 10.89
C HIS A 7 3.01 41.55 10.61
N ASN A 8 3.43 41.40 9.34
CA ASN A 8 4.41 40.40 8.92
C ASN A 8 4.03 38.96 9.33
N LYS A 9 2.74 38.64 9.27
CA LYS A 9 2.18 37.32 9.57
C LYS A 9 1.55 36.73 8.32
N PHE A 10 1.57 35.41 8.23
CA PHE A 10 0.88 34.64 7.19
C PHE A 10 0.04 33.52 7.82
N LEU A 11 -1.01 33.11 7.12
CA LEU A 11 -1.85 31.98 7.50
C LEU A 11 -1.29 30.70 6.90
N VAL A 12 -1.20 29.64 7.69
CA VAL A 12 -0.95 28.28 7.19
C VAL A 12 -2.24 27.50 7.32
N LEU A 13 -2.74 26.97 6.21
CA LEU A 13 -3.85 26.05 6.18
C LEU A 13 -3.32 24.64 5.98
N LEU A 14 -3.45 23.79 7.00
CA LEU A 14 -3.15 22.37 6.95
C LEU A 14 -4.48 21.64 6.70
N VAL A 15 -4.58 20.93 5.58
CA VAL A 15 -5.75 20.10 5.28
C VAL A 15 -5.29 18.67 5.16
N ASP A 16 -5.65 17.89 6.18
CA ASP A 16 -5.35 16.46 6.23
C ASP A 16 -6.42 15.68 5.45
N ASP A 17 -6.03 14.55 4.84
CA ASP A 17 -6.88 13.68 4.03
C ASP A 17 -7.74 14.44 3.01
N TYR A 18 -7.08 15.34 2.26
CA TYR A 18 -7.74 16.21 1.29
C TYR A 18 -8.48 15.42 0.20
N ASP A 19 -8.07 14.17 -0.03
CA ASP A 19 -8.72 13.25 -0.94
C ASP A 19 -10.09 12.75 -0.51
N ALA A 20 -10.45 12.87 0.78
CA ALA A 20 -11.77 12.50 1.26
C ALA A 20 -12.90 13.31 0.57
N VAL A 21 -12.59 14.52 0.09
CA VAL A 21 -13.53 15.37 -0.66
C VAL A 21 -13.92 14.78 -2.03
N PHE A 22 -13.13 13.84 -2.57
CA PHE A 22 -13.45 13.19 -3.85
C PHE A 22 -14.34 11.96 -3.71
N LEU A 23 -14.63 11.53 -2.48
CA LEU A 23 -15.48 10.38 -2.23
C LEU A 23 -16.96 10.78 -2.40
N PRO A 24 -17.81 9.92 -2.99
CA PRO A 24 -19.24 10.17 -3.01
C PRO A 24 -19.79 10.34 -1.59
N HIS A 25 -20.64 11.34 -1.38
CA HIS A 25 -21.26 11.61 -0.09
C HIS A 25 -22.73 12.01 -0.29
N GLU A 26 -23.59 11.66 0.66
CA GLU A 26 -25.04 11.91 0.55
C GLU A 26 -25.40 13.41 0.59
N THR A 27 -24.54 14.22 1.20
CA THR A 27 -24.82 15.64 1.47
C THR A 27 -24.22 16.63 0.47
N TYR A 28 -23.41 16.17 -0.48
CA TYR A 28 -22.83 17.06 -1.50
C TYR A 28 -22.73 16.37 -2.86
N THR A 29 -22.85 17.17 -3.91
CA THR A 29 -22.84 16.72 -5.30
C THR A 29 -21.46 16.87 -5.94
N GLU A 30 -21.28 16.28 -7.13
CA GLU A 30 -20.07 16.50 -7.94
C GLU A 30 -19.88 18.00 -8.29
N ALA A 31 -20.97 18.77 -8.41
CA ALA A 31 -20.91 20.21 -8.65
C ALA A 31 -20.36 20.96 -7.43
N ASP A 32 -20.75 20.57 -6.22
CA ASP A 32 -20.24 21.14 -4.97
C ASP A 32 -18.74 20.85 -4.80
N MET A 33 -18.32 19.62 -5.11
CA MET A 33 -16.91 19.25 -5.16
C MET A 33 -16.14 20.13 -6.15
N LYS A 34 -16.62 20.28 -7.40
CA LYS A 34 -15.97 21.17 -8.39
C LYS A 34 -15.91 22.62 -7.92
N ALA A 35 -16.96 23.12 -7.28
CA ALA A 35 -16.99 24.47 -6.72
C ALA A 35 -15.95 24.65 -5.61
N PHE A 36 -15.84 23.70 -4.69
CA PHE A 36 -14.83 23.69 -3.64
C PHE A 36 -13.40 23.73 -4.22
N LEU A 37 -13.09 22.89 -5.20
CA LEU A 37 -11.77 22.87 -5.84
C LEU A 37 -11.42 24.19 -6.54
N SER A 38 -12.41 24.78 -7.22
CA SER A 38 -12.26 26.10 -7.86
C SER A 38 -11.97 27.21 -6.85
N GLN A 39 -12.64 27.17 -5.69
CA GLN A 39 -12.42 28.13 -4.60
C GLN A 39 -11.03 27.95 -3.96
N CYS A 40 -10.62 26.71 -3.64
CA CYS A 40 -9.27 26.42 -3.15
C CYS A 40 -8.20 26.95 -4.12
N ARG A 41 -8.35 26.67 -5.42
CA ARG A 41 -7.48 27.20 -6.48
C ARG A 41 -7.40 28.72 -6.48
N THR A 42 -8.55 29.38 -6.39
CA THR A 42 -8.64 30.83 -6.44
C THR A 42 -7.89 31.46 -5.28
N VAL A 43 -8.11 30.93 -4.07
CA VAL A 43 -7.48 31.42 -2.84
C VAL A 43 -5.98 31.12 -2.80
N ALA A 44 -5.55 29.94 -3.26
CA ALA A 44 -4.15 29.53 -3.24
C ALA A 44 -3.27 30.24 -4.29
N ASN A 45 -3.81 30.56 -5.47
CA ASN A 45 -2.97 31.02 -6.59
C ASN A 45 -3.40 32.35 -7.23
N LEU A 46 -4.70 32.62 -7.33
CA LEU A 46 -5.23 33.75 -8.11
C LEU A 46 -5.49 35.01 -7.26
N ALA A 47 -5.75 34.84 -5.97
CA ALA A 47 -6.10 35.94 -5.07
C ALA A 47 -4.87 36.75 -4.64
N LYS A 48 -5.06 38.05 -4.36
CA LYS A 48 -4.00 38.94 -3.81
C LYS A 48 -3.49 38.47 -2.45
N GLU A 49 -4.30 37.66 -1.79
CA GLU A 49 -4.09 37.06 -0.49
C GLU A 49 -3.07 35.92 -0.50
N ARG A 50 -2.69 35.38 -1.66
CA ARG A 50 -1.71 34.29 -1.78
C ARG A 50 -0.36 34.57 -1.13
N GLN A 51 0.04 35.85 -1.05
CA GLN A 51 1.27 36.28 -0.39
C GLN A 51 1.23 36.14 1.14
N TYR A 52 0.04 35.91 1.72
CA TYR A 52 -0.19 35.75 3.15
C TYR A 52 -0.86 34.41 3.49
N LEU A 53 -0.90 33.47 2.54
CA LEU A 53 -1.47 32.14 2.74
C LEU A 53 -0.54 31.07 2.18
N SER A 54 -0.23 30.07 3.01
CA SER A 54 0.37 28.82 2.58
C SER A 54 -0.62 27.69 2.84
N MET A 55 -0.84 26.83 1.85
CA MET A 55 -1.70 25.66 2.00
C MET A 55 -0.85 24.39 1.85
N ILE A 56 -0.95 23.51 2.83
CA ILE A 56 -0.34 22.18 2.82
C ILE A 56 -1.49 21.18 2.87
N VAL A 57 -1.55 20.32 1.87
CA VAL A 57 -2.55 19.26 1.77
C VAL A 57 -1.86 17.91 1.85
N THR A 58 -2.48 16.96 2.54
CA THR A 58 -2.09 15.55 2.49
C THR A 58 -3.15 14.78 1.70
N SER A 59 -2.75 13.67 1.10
CA SER A 59 -3.66 12.75 0.45
C SER A 59 -3.07 11.35 0.45
N SER A 60 -3.94 10.34 0.59
CA SER A 60 -3.56 8.93 0.59
C SER A 60 -3.31 8.40 -0.83
N ARG A 61 -3.92 9.01 -1.86
CA ARG A 61 -3.54 8.82 -3.27
C ARG A 61 -3.13 10.11 -3.94
N ARG A 62 -2.54 10.00 -5.13
CA ARG A 62 -2.22 11.18 -5.92
C ARG A 62 -3.52 11.87 -6.36
N LEU A 63 -3.62 13.18 -6.15
CA LEU A 63 -4.82 13.96 -6.47
C LEU A 63 -5.21 13.90 -7.96
N ASN A 64 -4.28 13.60 -8.86
CA ASN A 64 -4.54 13.43 -10.29
C ASN A 64 -5.19 12.08 -10.65
N GLU A 65 -5.09 11.08 -9.77
CA GLU A 65 -5.76 9.78 -9.87
C GLU A 65 -7.16 9.82 -9.24
N LEU A 66 -7.46 10.89 -8.52
CA LEU A 66 -8.69 11.07 -7.75
C LEU A 66 -9.52 12.24 -8.29
N GLY A 67 -10.83 12.13 -8.11
CA GLY A 67 -11.79 13.16 -8.50
C GLY A 67 -12.33 13.00 -9.93
N PRO A 68 -13.15 13.96 -10.39
CA PRO A 68 -13.85 13.85 -11.65
C PRO A 68 -12.86 13.89 -12.82
N SER A 69 -13.18 13.24 -13.94
CA SER A 69 -12.38 13.34 -15.17
C SER A 69 -12.30 14.80 -15.60
N LEU A 70 -11.19 15.45 -15.28
CA LEU A 70 -10.99 16.86 -15.58
C LEU A 70 -10.55 17.01 -17.03
N THR A 71 -11.20 17.93 -17.74
CA THR A 71 -10.84 18.33 -19.09
C THR A 71 -9.34 18.71 -19.15
N PRO A 72 -8.58 18.26 -20.16
CA PRO A 72 -7.18 18.67 -20.34
C PRO A 72 -7.05 20.20 -20.29
N GLY A 73 -6.19 20.72 -19.40
CA GLY A 73 -6.01 22.17 -19.18
C GLY A 73 -6.83 22.78 -18.03
N GLN A 74 -7.79 22.05 -17.45
CA GLN A 74 -8.60 22.50 -16.31
C GLN A 74 -8.23 21.86 -14.98
N SER A 75 -7.17 21.04 -14.93
CA SER A 75 -6.78 20.38 -13.68
C SER A 75 -6.55 21.41 -12.57
N PRO A 76 -7.23 21.26 -11.42
CA PRO A 76 -7.04 22.13 -10.27
C PRO A 76 -5.72 21.80 -9.53
N TRP A 77 -4.97 20.79 -9.99
CA TRP A 77 -3.79 20.25 -9.33
C TRP A 77 -2.50 20.81 -9.91
N TYR A 78 -2.37 20.67 -11.23
CA TYR A 78 -1.14 21.04 -11.93
C TYR A 78 -0.96 22.56 -11.97
N ASN A 79 0.28 23.00 -11.75
CA ASN A 79 0.72 24.41 -11.62
C ASN A 79 0.32 25.14 -10.32
N GLN A 80 -0.29 24.46 -9.35
CA GLN A 80 -0.71 25.07 -8.07
C GLN A 80 0.00 24.48 -6.86
N TYR A 81 0.18 23.16 -6.87
CA TYR A 81 0.81 22.44 -5.77
C TYR A 81 2.20 21.95 -6.15
N MET A 82 3.13 22.03 -5.20
CA MET A 82 4.36 21.26 -5.23
C MET A 82 4.07 19.87 -4.66
N PHE A 83 4.08 18.84 -5.51
CA PHE A 83 3.86 17.47 -5.09
C PHE A 83 5.12 16.90 -4.44
N ARG A 84 4.98 16.40 -3.21
CA ARG A 84 6.01 15.65 -2.48
C ARG A 84 5.40 14.34 -2.00
N GLN A 85 5.86 13.25 -2.59
CA GLN A 85 5.49 11.92 -2.16
C GLN A 85 6.33 11.54 -0.94
N LEU A 86 5.66 11.23 0.17
CA LEU A 86 6.31 10.54 1.30
C LEU A 86 6.48 9.08 0.89
N LYS A 87 7.74 8.64 0.83
CA LYS A 87 8.09 7.27 0.48
C LYS A 87 8.30 6.46 1.76
N PRO A 88 8.21 5.13 1.68
CA PRO A 88 8.76 4.26 2.72
C PRO A 88 10.22 4.62 3.01
N PHE A 89 10.64 4.39 4.25
CA PHE A 89 12.02 4.56 4.65
C PHE A 89 12.94 3.66 3.82
N THR A 90 14.06 4.23 3.41
CA THR A 90 15.16 3.47 2.81
C THR A 90 15.79 2.53 3.84
N LYS A 91 16.51 1.51 3.38
CA LYS A 91 17.24 0.60 4.27
C LYS A 91 18.12 1.34 5.28
N ASN A 92 18.83 2.38 4.85
CA ASN A 92 19.69 3.18 5.73
C ASN A 92 18.90 3.95 6.81
N GLU A 93 17.72 4.47 6.46
CA GLU A 93 16.84 5.15 7.42
C GLU A 93 16.25 4.16 8.42
N VAL A 94 15.80 2.98 7.96
CA VAL A 94 15.36 1.90 8.84
C VAL A 94 16.48 1.46 9.78
N ASP A 95 17.68 1.26 9.23
CA ASP A 95 18.84 0.86 10.02
C ASP A 95 19.15 1.88 11.11
N ALA A 96 19.14 3.17 10.75
CA ALA A 96 19.34 4.28 11.68
C ALA A 96 18.25 4.37 12.76
N LEU A 97 16.98 4.16 12.40
CA LEU A 97 15.86 4.13 13.36
C LEU A 97 16.01 2.97 14.36
N LEU A 98 16.48 1.80 13.90
CA LEU A 98 16.63 0.60 14.71
C LEU A 98 17.95 0.53 15.49
N LEU A 99 18.94 1.40 15.23
CA LEU A 99 20.23 1.40 15.95
C LEU A 99 20.11 1.61 17.47
N GLY A 100 19.06 2.31 17.91
CA GLY A 100 18.83 2.59 19.34
C GLY A 100 18.20 1.44 20.13
N MET A 101 17.78 0.35 19.49
CA MET A 101 17.11 -0.78 20.13
C MET A 101 18.05 -1.97 20.31
N PRO A 102 18.07 -2.62 21.49
CA PRO A 102 18.86 -3.84 21.69
C PRO A 102 18.23 -4.98 20.87
N MET A 103 18.83 -5.30 19.73
CA MET A 103 18.27 -6.24 18.75
C MET A 103 19.35 -7.09 18.10
N THR A 104 19.08 -8.38 17.92
CA THR A 104 19.96 -9.29 17.18
C THR A 104 19.86 -9.00 15.67
N PRO A 105 20.90 -9.32 14.87
CA PRO A 105 20.82 -9.19 13.41
C PRO A 105 19.65 -9.96 12.80
N ALA A 106 19.39 -11.18 13.28
CA ALA A 106 18.26 -11.99 12.82
C ALA A 106 16.91 -11.31 13.07
N LEU A 107 16.75 -10.63 14.21
CA LEU A 107 15.50 -9.94 14.54
C LEU A 107 15.32 -8.69 13.66
N ARG A 108 16.42 -7.99 13.35
CA ARG A 108 16.43 -6.89 12.38
C ARG A 108 16.01 -7.35 10.99
N ASP A 109 16.57 -8.47 10.51
CA ASP A 109 16.20 -9.06 9.23
C ASP A 109 14.74 -9.51 9.21
N GLY A 110 14.24 -10.05 10.33
CA GLY A 110 12.84 -10.35 10.51
C GLY A 110 11.93 -9.12 10.43
N ILE A 111 12.27 -8.03 11.12
CA ILE A 111 11.48 -6.79 11.03
C ILE A 111 11.45 -6.27 9.59
N ALA A 112 12.59 -6.33 8.90
CA ALA A 112 12.66 -5.97 7.49
C ALA A 112 11.76 -6.86 6.61
N GLU A 113 11.61 -8.15 6.92
CA GLU A 113 10.68 -9.06 6.21
C GLU A 113 9.21 -8.65 6.35
N ILE A 114 8.78 -8.22 7.56
CA ILE A 114 7.36 -7.94 7.85
C ILE A 114 6.97 -6.47 7.65
N ALA A 115 7.92 -5.55 7.68
CA ALA A 115 7.67 -4.11 7.67
C ALA A 115 8.41 -3.37 6.56
N ASP A 116 9.53 -3.91 6.06
CA ASP A 116 10.43 -3.24 5.10
C ASP A 116 10.65 -1.77 5.50
N GLY A 117 10.37 -0.81 4.62
CA GLY A 117 10.45 0.62 4.91
C GLY A 117 9.16 1.26 5.45
N HIS A 118 8.07 0.51 5.63
CA HIS A 118 6.77 1.11 5.91
C HIS A 118 6.69 1.69 7.34
N PRO A 119 6.53 3.03 7.51
CA PRO A 119 6.66 3.67 8.82
C PRO A 119 5.70 3.11 9.87
N GLY A 120 4.43 2.92 9.51
CA GLY A 120 3.42 2.40 10.44
C GLY A 120 3.66 0.93 10.84
N LEU A 121 4.26 0.12 9.96
CA LEU A 121 4.55 -1.28 10.29
C LEU A 121 5.80 -1.36 11.18
N LEU A 122 6.82 -0.57 10.87
CA LEU A 122 8.03 -0.44 11.68
C LEU A 122 7.72 0.06 13.10
N GLN A 123 6.84 1.05 13.23
CA GLN A 123 6.41 1.56 14.53
C GLN A 123 5.71 0.48 15.36
N ASN A 124 4.81 -0.30 14.75
CA ASN A 124 4.13 -1.41 15.43
C ASN A 124 5.11 -2.53 15.82
N ALA A 125 6.03 -2.91 14.93
CA ALA A 125 7.05 -3.90 15.23
C ALA A 125 7.94 -3.45 16.40
N GLY A 126 8.46 -2.22 16.33
CA GLY A 126 9.30 -1.65 17.38
C GLY A 126 8.58 -1.50 18.72
N TYR A 127 7.30 -1.10 18.70
CA TYR A 127 6.49 -1.01 19.91
C TYR A 127 6.28 -2.38 20.58
N LEU A 128 5.90 -3.40 19.82
CA LEU A 128 5.73 -4.75 20.34
C LEU A 128 7.02 -5.30 20.93
N LEU A 129 8.15 -5.09 20.25
CA LEU A 129 9.46 -5.51 20.75
C LEU A 129 9.85 -4.78 22.04
N TYR A 130 9.62 -3.47 22.11
CA TYR A 130 9.91 -2.68 23.30
C TYR A 130 9.07 -3.13 24.51
N GLN A 131 7.78 -3.39 24.31
CA GLN A 131 6.90 -3.87 25.39
C GLN A 131 7.39 -5.18 25.99
N GLU A 132 7.82 -6.12 25.14
CA GLU A 132 8.27 -7.45 25.56
C GLU A 132 9.63 -7.39 26.26
N LEU A 133 10.56 -6.56 25.76
CA LEU A 133 11.85 -6.28 26.42
C LEU A 133 11.65 -5.67 27.81
N GLN A 134 10.68 -4.77 27.99
CA GLN A 134 10.35 -4.18 29.28
C GLN A 134 9.72 -5.20 30.25
N ALA A 135 8.94 -6.16 29.74
CA ALA A 135 8.32 -7.20 30.53
C ALA A 135 9.31 -8.30 30.98
N GLY A 136 10.54 -8.29 30.48
CA GLY A 136 11.55 -9.31 30.76
C GLY A 136 11.18 -10.70 30.25
N GLY A 137 10.26 -10.78 29.28
CA GLY A 137 9.68 -12.03 28.78
C GLY A 137 10.43 -12.62 27.58
N ASP A 138 10.36 -13.95 27.44
CA ASP A 138 10.77 -14.65 26.23
C ASP A 138 9.71 -14.45 25.14
N LEU A 139 10.04 -13.61 24.16
CA LEU A 139 9.15 -13.33 23.06
C LEU A 139 9.03 -14.54 22.15
N LYS A 140 7.93 -15.30 22.30
CA LYS A 140 7.67 -16.47 21.45
C LYS A 140 7.29 -16.04 20.01
N PRO A 141 7.88 -16.66 18.99
CA PRO A 141 7.57 -16.41 17.58
C PRO A 141 6.08 -16.34 17.24
N ALA A 142 5.33 -17.35 17.69
CA ALA A 142 3.89 -17.47 17.41
C ALA A 142 3.08 -16.33 18.02
N THR A 143 3.40 -15.94 19.25
CA THR A 143 2.72 -14.85 19.96
C THR A 143 3.02 -13.51 19.33
N PHE A 144 4.28 -13.26 18.93
CA PHE A 144 4.64 -12.04 18.21
C PHE A 144 3.90 -11.93 16.88
N ALA A 145 3.88 -13.00 16.09
CA ALA A 145 3.21 -13.03 14.79
C ALA A 145 1.73 -12.67 14.90
N GLU A 146 1.05 -13.26 15.88
CA GLU A 146 -0.37 -13.05 16.11
C GLU A 146 -0.66 -11.61 16.57
N LYS A 147 0.09 -11.10 17.56
CA LYS A 147 -0.03 -9.71 18.04
C LYS A 147 0.27 -8.71 16.93
N PHE A 148 1.33 -8.94 16.15
CA PHE A 148 1.70 -8.06 15.04
C PHE A 148 0.59 -8.04 13.99
N LYS A 149 0.06 -9.21 13.61
CA LYS A 149 -1.08 -9.33 12.71
C LYS A 149 -2.30 -8.57 13.23
N GLU A 150 -2.71 -8.83 14.48
CA GLU A 150 -3.88 -8.19 15.09
C GLU A 150 -3.75 -6.65 15.10
N THR A 151 -2.56 -6.15 15.43
CA THR A 151 -2.30 -4.70 15.49
C THR A 151 -2.14 -4.05 14.13
N THR A 152 -1.79 -4.79 13.07
CA THR A 152 -1.52 -4.22 11.74
C THR A 152 -2.54 -4.58 10.65
N VAL A 153 -3.48 -5.50 10.91
CA VAL A 153 -4.47 -5.96 9.91
C VAL A 153 -5.26 -4.82 9.27
N HIS A 154 -5.58 -3.79 10.05
CA HIS A 154 -6.30 -2.61 9.58
C HIS A 154 -5.48 -1.79 8.58
N ILE A 155 -4.15 -1.78 8.69
CA ILE A 155 -3.25 -1.11 7.75
C ILE A 155 -3.31 -1.82 6.39
N PHE A 156 -3.25 -3.15 6.39
CA PHE A 156 -3.34 -3.95 5.15
C PHE A 156 -4.71 -3.82 4.49
N GLN A 157 -5.78 -3.79 5.28
CA GLN A 157 -7.12 -3.52 4.79
C GLN A 157 -7.20 -2.13 4.15
N ALA A 158 -6.69 -1.09 4.80
CA ALA A 158 -6.68 0.26 4.25
C ALA A 158 -5.87 0.34 2.95
N MET A 159 -4.69 -0.28 2.88
CA MET A 159 -3.89 -0.36 1.64
C MET A 159 -4.65 -1.02 0.50
N TRP A 160 -5.40 -2.09 0.79
CA TRP A 160 -6.22 -2.78 -0.21
C TRP A 160 -7.41 -1.94 -0.68
N GLU A 161 -8.11 -1.28 0.23
CA GLU A 161 -9.26 -0.42 -0.08
C GLU A 161 -8.85 0.84 -0.85
N LEU A 162 -7.67 1.39 -0.54
CA LEU A 162 -7.07 2.48 -1.31
C LEU A 162 -6.63 2.03 -2.71
N SER A 163 -6.35 0.75 -2.92
CA SER A 163 -5.94 0.22 -4.24
C SER A 163 -7.14 0.18 -5.20
N ASN A 164 -6.93 0.67 -6.43
CA ASN A 164 -7.92 0.60 -7.49
C ASN A 164 -8.08 -0.85 -7.99
N PRO A 165 -9.12 -1.17 -8.79
CA PRO A 165 -9.35 -2.55 -9.23
C PRO A 165 -8.19 -3.19 -10.01
N ILE A 166 -7.43 -2.40 -10.79
CA ILE A 166 -6.25 -2.88 -11.52
C ILE A 166 -5.12 -3.18 -10.54
N GLU A 167 -4.83 -2.26 -9.62
CA GLU A 167 -3.84 -2.45 -8.55
C GLU A 167 -4.15 -3.67 -7.69
N GLN A 168 -5.40 -3.85 -7.25
CA GLN A 168 -5.84 -5.06 -6.54
C GLN A 168 -5.61 -6.33 -7.35
N THR A 169 -5.86 -6.28 -8.67
CA THR A 169 -5.60 -7.42 -9.57
C THR A 169 -4.10 -7.72 -9.60
N LEU A 170 -3.24 -6.70 -9.75
CA LEU A 170 -1.79 -6.86 -9.76
C LEU A 170 -1.27 -7.45 -8.44
N LEU A 171 -1.77 -6.97 -7.30
CA LEU A 171 -1.45 -7.53 -5.97
C LEU A 171 -1.83 -9.01 -5.87
N MET A 172 -3.00 -9.40 -6.39
CA MET A 172 -3.40 -10.82 -6.45
C MET A 172 -2.45 -11.65 -7.32
N LEU A 173 -2.00 -11.11 -8.47
CA LEU A 173 -1.06 -11.82 -9.35
C LEU A 173 0.31 -12.01 -8.71
N ILE A 174 0.84 -10.97 -8.05
CA ILE A 174 2.10 -11.05 -7.31
C ILE A 174 1.97 -12.11 -6.19
N ALA A 175 0.88 -12.05 -5.41
CA ALA A 175 0.64 -13.00 -4.32
C ALA A 175 0.54 -14.45 -4.80
N LEU A 176 -0.14 -14.70 -5.92
CA LEU A 176 -0.20 -16.04 -6.52
C LEU A 176 1.16 -16.48 -7.06
N SER A 177 1.93 -15.56 -7.66
CA SER A 177 3.29 -15.84 -8.16
C SER A 177 4.23 -16.28 -7.04
N GLU A 178 4.25 -15.54 -5.94
CA GLU A 178 5.13 -15.83 -4.81
C GLU A 178 4.66 -17.05 -4.01
N LEU A 179 3.33 -17.20 -3.81
CA LEU A 179 2.78 -18.38 -3.15
C LEU A 179 3.13 -19.68 -3.88
N LYS A 180 3.18 -19.67 -5.22
CA LYS A 180 3.60 -20.84 -6.01
C LYS A 180 4.99 -21.34 -5.61
N GLY A 181 5.91 -20.45 -5.23
CA GLY A 181 7.25 -20.80 -4.75
C GLY A 181 7.25 -21.42 -3.35
N ARG A 182 6.21 -21.18 -2.54
CA ARG A 182 6.08 -21.66 -1.16
C ARG A 182 5.29 -22.97 -1.04
N LEU A 183 4.61 -23.38 -2.10
CA LEU A 183 3.80 -24.61 -2.11
C LEU A 183 4.68 -25.84 -2.41
N PRO A 184 4.57 -26.93 -1.64
CA PRO A 184 5.45 -28.11 -1.75
C PRO A 184 5.31 -28.92 -3.06
N ASN A 185 4.48 -28.49 -4.02
CA ASN A 185 4.39 -29.02 -5.39
C ASN A 185 3.74 -27.93 -6.26
N GLN A 186 4.34 -27.50 -7.37
CA GLN A 186 3.77 -26.45 -8.23
C GLN A 186 2.44 -26.92 -8.87
N ARG A 187 1.29 -26.39 -8.43
CA ARG A 187 -0.04 -26.94 -8.80
C ARG A 187 -0.91 -26.05 -9.70
N TYR A 188 -0.45 -24.85 -10.04
CA TYR A 188 -1.08 -24.00 -11.06
C TYR A 188 -0.06 -23.25 -11.91
N ASP A 189 -0.44 -22.95 -13.16
CA ASP A 189 0.41 -22.28 -14.13
C ASP A 189 0.05 -20.80 -14.28
N ILE A 190 1.04 -19.95 -14.00
CA ILE A 190 1.02 -18.50 -14.14
C ILE A 190 2.37 -17.99 -14.69
N SER A 191 3.08 -18.84 -15.44
CA SER A 191 4.43 -18.53 -15.96
C SER A 191 4.45 -17.40 -17.01
N ASP A 192 3.33 -17.13 -17.69
CA ASP A 192 3.24 -16.09 -18.75
C ASP A 192 2.76 -14.72 -18.23
N LEU A 193 2.84 -14.46 -16.92
CA LEU A 193 2.36 -13.19 -16.34
C LEU A 193 3.42 -12.08 -16.34
N ASP A 194 4.68 -12.38 -16.62
CA ASP A 194 5.77 -11.40 -16.60
C ASP A 194 5.51 -10.20 -17.51
N ASN A 195 4.96 -10.45 -18.70
CA ASN A 195 4.63 -9.41 -19.68
C ASN A 195 3.51 -8.47 -19.22
N ILE A 196 2.66 -8.89 -18.27
CA ILE A 196 1.60 -8.05 -17.70
C ILE A 196 2.23 -6.92 -16.90
N PHE A 197 3.26 -7.22 -16.11
CA PHE A 197 3.89 -6.24 -15.25
C PHE A 197 4.54 -5.10 -16.05
N SER A 198 5.14 -5.41 -17.21
CA SER A 198 5.69 -4.38 -18.10
C SER A 198 4.62 -3.47 -18.74
N GLN A 199 3.37 -3.92 -18.81
CA GLN A 199 2.27 -3.12 -19.38
C GLN A 199 1.54 -2.24 -18.36
N GLN A 200 1.77 -2.49 -17.06
CA GLN A 200 1.05 -1.87 -15.95
C GLN A 200 2.02 -1.10 -15.03
N GLU A 201 3.08 -0.52 -15.60
CA GLU A 201 4.13 0.16 -14.85
C GLU A 201 3.61 1.36 -14.06
N LEU A 202 2.57 2.05 -14.54
CA LEU A 202 2.00 3.20 -13.83
C LEU A 202 1.43 2.76 -12.47
N GLU A 203 0.59 1.73 -12.47
CA GLU A 203 -0.06 1.15 -11.29
C GLU A 203 0.96 0.48 -10.38
N LEU A 204 1.94 -0.23 -10.93
CA LEU A 204 3.02 -0.83 -10.14
C LEU A 204 3.89 0.24 -9.47
N ASN A 205 4.21 1.34 -10.15
CA ASN A 205 4.96 2.44 -9.56
C ASN A 205 4.15 3.16 -8.47
N ALA A 206 2.81 3.21 -8.58
CA ALA A 206 1.95 3.72 -7.52
C ALA A 206 2.03 2.82 -6.27
N LEU A 207 1.89 1.51 -6.43
CA LEU A 207 2.02 0.52 -5.34
C LEU A 207 3.41 0.52 -4.69
N VAL A 208 4.49 0.65 -5.50
CA VAL A 208 5.86 0.82 -4.98
C VAL A 208 5.98 2.11 -4.18
N GLY A 209 5.43 3.21 -4.71
CA GLY A 209 5.46 4.50 -4.07
C GLY A 209 4.70 4.56 -2.74
N GLN A 210 3.68 3.71 -2.56
CA GLN A 210 2.93 3.54 -1.32
C GLN A 210 3.60 2.55 -0.34
N GLY A 211 4.63 1.82 -0.78
CA GLY A 211 5.29 0.81 0.04
C GLY A 211 4.50 -0.48 0.21
N VAL A 212 3.55 -0.77 -0.68
CA VAL A 212 2.81 -2.05 -0.68
C VAL A 212 3.67 -3.16 -1.28
N ILE A 213 4.38 -2.84 -2.36
CA ILE A 213 5.30 -3.73 -3.07
C ILE A 213 6.67 -3.07 -3.22
N LYS A 214 7.68 -3.87 -3.51
CA LYS A 214 9.01 -3.41 -3.90
C LYS A 214 9.35 -3.86 -5.31
N ARG A 215 10.04 -2.98 -6.04
CA ARG A 215 10.63 -3.28 -7.34
C ARG A 215 12.06 -3.75 -7.14
N GLN A 216 12.40 -4.87 -7.74
CA GLN A 216 13.77 -5.38 -7.83
C GLN A 216 14.21 -5.30 -9.28
N ASP A 217 15.38 -4.71 -9.50
CA ASP A 217 16.02 -4.63 -10.80
C ASP A 217 17.22 -5.58 -10.80
N THR A 218 17.14 -6.63 -11.61
CA THR A 218 18.26 -7.56 -11.86
C THR A 218 18.72 -7.37 -13.30
N GLU A 219 19.97 -7.71 -13.59
CA GLU A 219 20.61 -7.45 -14.91
C GLU A 219 19.77 -7.89 -16.13
N ASN A 220 18.85 -8.84 -15.96
CA ASN A 220 18.02 -9.36 -17.05
C ASN A 220 16.50 -9.22 -16.84
N LYS A 221 16.02 -8.70 -15.70
CA LYS A 221 14.58 -8.67 -15.40
C LYS A 221 14.21 -7.72 -14.26
N ILE A 222 13.10 -7.00 -14.46
CA ILE A 222 12.39 -6.29 -13.40
C ILE A 222 11.40 -7.28 -12.77
N SER A 223 11.45 -7.42 -11.44
CA SER A 223 10.47 -8.19 -10.67
C SER A 223 9.83 -7.35 -9.57
N TYR A 224 8.65 -7.79 -9.15
CA TYR A 224 7.88 -7.16 -8.08
C TYR A 224 7.59 -8.20 -7.01
N SER A 225 7.70 -7.80 -5.75
CA SER A 225 7.41 -8.62 -4.57
C SER A 225 6.73 -7.76 -3.51
N PHE A 226 6.02 -8.36 -2.56
CA PHE A 226 5.47 -7.57 -1.46
C PHE A 226 6.59 -6.95 -0.60
N ALA A 227 6.35 -5.71 -0.15
CA ALA A 227 7.22 -5.08 0.83
C ALA A 227 7.09 -5.77 2.20
N SER A 228 5.86 -6.17 2.57
CA SER A 228 5.56 -6.90 3.80
C SER A 228 5.09 -8.32 3.50
N SER A 229 5.74 -9.32 4.09
CA SER A 229 5.28 -10.72 3.98
C SER A 229 3.90 -10.96 4.62
N ILE A 230 3.49 -10.12 5.57
CA ILE A 230 2.14 -10.16 6.15
C ILE A 230 1.10 -9.56 5.20
N MET A 231 1.45 -8.52 4.44
CA MET A 231 0.57 -8.03 3.37
C MET A 231 0.35 -9.10 2.30
N GLU A 232 1.41 -9.82 1.91
CA GLU A 232 1.30 -10.97 1.00
C GLU A 232 0.36 -12.05 1.55
N TRP A 233 0.55 -12.45 2.81
CA TRP A 233 -0.34 -13.38 3.50
C TRP A 233 -1.80 -12.88 3.51
N TRP A 234 -2.00 -11.59 3.80
CA TRP A 234 -3.33 -10.97 3.86
C TRP A 234 -4.01 -11.02 2.49
N VAL A 235 -3.31 -10.69 1.41
CA VAL A 235 -3.84 -10.77 0.04
C VAL A 235 -4.19 -12.22 -0.32
N VAL A 236 -3.32 -13.19 0.00
CA VAL A 236 -3.62 -14.62 -0.17
C VAL A 236 -4.91 -15.01 0.59
N LYS A 237 -5.09 -14.52 1.82
CA LYS A 237 -6.32 -14.76 2.59
C LYS A 237 -7.54 -14.08 1.98
N LYS A 238 -7.40 -12.88 1.40
CA LYS A 238 -8.51 -12.24 0.68
C LYS A 238 -8.92 -13.09 -0.53
N ILE A 239 -7.95 -13.62 -1.28
CA ILE A 239 -8.25 -14.54 -2.39
C ILE A 239 -8.97 -15.78 -1.87
N GLN A 240 -8.46 -16.43 -0.81
CA GLN A 240 -9.06 -17.63 -0.21
C GLN A 240 -10.50 -17.45 0.29
N ASN A 241 -10.85 -16.25 0.73
CA ASN A 241 -12.13 -15.94 1.34
C ASN A 241 -13.12 -15.25 0.36
N SER A 242 -12.70 -15.04 -0.89
CA SER A 242 -13.60 -14.63 -1.98
C SER A 242 -14.52 -15.77 -2.42
N ASN A 243 -15.51 -15.46 -3.25
CA ASN A 243 -16.49 -16.40 -3.76
C ASN A 243 -16.66 -16.28 -5.29
N GLU A 244 -17.44 -17.19 -5.89
CA GLU A 244 -17.64 -17.23 -7.35
C GLU A 244 -18.25 -15.93 -7.89
N THR A 245 -19.18 -15.29 -7.15
CA THR A 245 -19.77 -14.02 -7.55
C THR A 245 -18.73 -12.89 -7.59
N GLU A 246 -17.88 -12.77 -6.56
CA GLU A 246 -16.77 -11.82 -6.55
C GLU A 246 -15.79 -12.09 -7.71
N LEU A 247 -15.50 -13.36 -8.00
CA LEU A 247 -14.60 -13.76 -9.08
C LEU A 247 -15.16 -13.40 -10.46
N GLU A 248 -16.44 -13.67 -10.72
CA GLU A 248 -17.10 -13.29 -11.99
C GLU A 248 -17.12 -11.77 -12.19
N GLN A 249 -17.34 -10.99 -11.14
CA GLN A 249 -17.25 -9.53 -11.20
C GLN A 249 -15.82 -9.08 -11.55
N ARG A 250 -14.80 -9.71 -10.95
CA ARG A 250 -13.38 -9.40 -11.18
C ARG A 250 -12.88 -9.79 -12.58
N LYS A 251 -13.49 -10.78 -13.25
CA LYS A 251 -13.08 -11.15 -14.61
C LYS A 251 -13.13 -9.99 -15.60
N LYS A 252 -14.08 -9.06 -15.44
CA LYS A 252 -14.12 -7.84 -16.25
C LYS A 252 -12.86 -7.00 -16.09
N VAL A 253 -12.36 -6.88 -14.86
CA VAL A 253 -11.12 -6.17 -14.55
C VAL A 253 -9.92 -6.94 -15.08
N PHE A 254 -9.89 -8.28 -14.96
CA PHE A 254 -8.81 -9.09 -15.51
C PHE A 254 -8.61 -8.83 -17.00
N LEU A 255 -9.69 -8.72 -17.78
CA LEU A 255 -9.61 -8.44 -19.21
C LEU A 255 -9.05 -7.04 -19.55
N ASN A 256 -9.03 -6.11 -18.60
CA ASN A 256 -8.35 -4.81 -18.74
C ASN A 256 -6.85 -4.91 -18.46
N VAL A 257 -6.40 -5.96 -17.77
CA VAL A 257 -5.02 -6.15 -17.32
C VAL A 257 -4.29 -7.21 -18.15
N MET A 258 -5.00 -8.23 -18.64
CA MET A 258 -4.43 -9.41 -19.29
C MET A 258 -5.37 -10.01 -20.34
N SER A 259 -4.83 -10.87 -21.21
CA SER A 259 -5.63 -11.59 -22.21
C SER A 259 -6.64 -12.56 -21.59
N SER A 260 -7.71 -12.91 -22.33
CA SER A 260 -8.70 -13.90 -21.87
C SER A 260 -8.08 -15.25 -21.49
N LYS A 261 -7.01 -15.67 -22.18
CA LYS A 261 -6.28 -16.91 -21.86
C LYS A 261 -5.56 -16.79 -20.50
N GLN A 262 -4.92 -15.65 -20.23
CA GLN A 262 -4.28 -15.39 -18.93
C GLN A 262 -5.33 -15.26 -17.82
N ALA A 263 -6.44 -14.56 -18.06
CA ALA A 263 -7.54 -14.41 -17.10
C ALA A 263 -8.12 -15.78 -16.68
N GLU A 264 -8.23 -16.73 -17.62
CA GLU A 264 -8.67 -18.10 -17.31
C GLU A 264 -7.64 -18.86 -16.47
N LYS A 265 -6.33 -18.71 -16.74
CA LYS A 265 -5.27 -19.29 -15.89
C LYS A 265 -5.36 -18.77 -14.45
N VAL A 266 -5.54 -17.46 -14.28
CA VAL A 266 -5.68 -16.81 -12.96
C VAL A 266 -6.96 -17.29 -12.25
N THR A 267 -8.07 -17.37 -12.96
CA THR A 267 -9.34 -17.91 -12.44
C THR A 267 -9.17 -19.33 -11.92
N LYS A 268 -8.46 -20.19 -12.66
CA LYS A 268 -8.14 -21.56 -12.23
C LYS A 268 -7.25 -21.59 -10.99
N ALA A 269 -6.24 -20.72 -10.91
CA ALA A 269 -5.39 -20.61 -9.73
C ALA A 269 -6.18 -20.19 -8.48
N ILE A 270 -7.10 -19.24 -8.61
CA ILE A 270 -7.99 -18.79 -7.53
C ILE A 270 -8.90 -19.94 -7.05
N ARG A 271 -9.58 -20.63 -7.98
CA ARG A 271 -10.44 -21.78 -7.63
C ARG A 271 -9.65 -22.94 -7.03
N TRP A 272 -8.43 -23.17 -7.50
CA TRP A 272 -7.52 -24.15 -6.89
C TRP A 272 -7.24 -23.78 -5.43
N LEU A 273 -6.94 -22.51 -5.16
CA LEU A 273 -6.65 -22.02 -3.81
C LEU A 273 -7.86 -22.18 -2.85
N TRP A 274 -9.08 -22.02 -3.35
CA TRP A 274 -10.31 -22.26 -2.57
C TRP A 274 -10.49 -23.71 -2.14
N ASN A 275 -10.08 -24.65 -3.01
CA ASN A 275 -10.20 -26.08 -2.76
C ASN A 275 -9.04 -26.67 -1.95
N ASN A 276 -7.96 -25.92 -1.73
CA ASN A 276 -6.73 -26.39 -1.09
C ASN A 276 -6.31 -25.44 0.05
N LYS A 277 -7.26 -25.00 0.88
CA LYS A 277 -7.00 -23.98 1.92
C LYS A 277 -5.97 -24.42 2.97
N ASP A 278 -5.94 -25.71 3.25
CA ASP A 278 -5.05 -26.42 4.16
C ASP A 278 -3.58 -26.43 3.68
N GLN A 279 -3.34 -26.29 2.37
CA GLN A 279 -1.99 -26.27 1.80
C GLN A 279 -1.31 -24.89 1.89
N VAL A 280 -2.05 -23.84 2.24
CA VAL A 280 -1.49 -22.50 2.39
C VAL A 280 -0.80 -22.37 3.76
N PRO A 281 0.48 -21.96 3.81
CA PRO A 281 1.20 -21.85 5.06
C PRO A 281 0.46 -20.94 6.08
N PRO A 282 0.45 -21.32 7.37
CA PRO A 282 -0.02 -20.42 8.43
C PRO A 282 0.87 -19.18 8.51
N ILE A 283 0.42 -18.12 9.18
CA ILE A 283 1.13 -16.83 9.26
C ILE A 283 2.60 -16.96 9.71
N LEU A 284 2.92 -17.93 10.57
CA LEU A 284 4.30 -18.22 10.98
C LEU A 284 5.21 -18.60 9.81
N GLY A 285 4.68 -19.28 8.79
CA GLY A 285 5.42 -19.59 7.57
C GLY A 285 5.69 -18.38 6.67
N TRP A 286 5.10 -17.22 6.99
CA TRP A 286 5.31 -15.95 6.29
C TRP A 286 6.22 -14.99 7.04
N ILE A 287 6.45 -15.21 8.34
CA ILE A 287 7.37 -14.42 9.16
C ILE A 287 8.63 -15.22 9.51
N GLY A 288 9.09 -16.07 8.59
CA GLY A 288 10.05 -17.13 8.90
C GLY A 288 11.35 -16.61 9.51
N THR A 289 11.84 -15.46 9.06
CA THR A 289 13.06 -14.84 9.56
C THR A 289 12.86 -14.26 10.96
N VAL A 290 11.74 -13.57 11.20
CA VAL A 290 11.34 -13.09 12.54
C VAL A 290 11.24 -14.27 13.50
N ALA A 291 10.56 -15.34 13.08
CA ALA A 291 10.31 -16.49 13.92
C ALA A 291 11.59 -17.22 14.30
N ALA A 292 12.56 -17.32 13.39
CA ALA A 292 13.87 -17.91 13.67
C ALA A 292 14.74 -17.02 14.59
N ALA A 293 14.47 -15.72 14.65
CA ALA A 293 15.26 -14.76 15.41
C ALA A 293 14.84 -14.59 16.88
N LEU A 294 13.60 -14.95 17.17
CA LEU A 294 13.01 -14.83 18.49
C LEU A 294 13.36 -16.04 19.36
N PRO A 295 13.64 -15.85 20.67
CA PRO A 295 13.96 -16.95 21.57
C PRO A 295 12.79 -17.94 21.66
N ILE A 296 13.12 -19.24 21.74
CA ILE A 296 12.16 -20.35 21.85
C ILE A 296 11.75 -20.54 23.32
#